data_AF-A0A946S7X4-F1
#
_entry.id   AF-A0A946S7X4-F1
#
_cell.length_a   1.000
_cell.length_b   1.000
_cell.length_c   1.000
_cell.angle_alpha   90.00
_cell.angle_beta   90.00
_cell.angle_gamma   90.00
#
_symmetry.space_group_name_H-M   'P 1'
#
loop_
_entity.id
_entity.type
_entity.pdbx_description
1 polymer ?
#
loop_
_entity_poly.entity_id
_entity_poly.type
_entity_poly.pdbx_seq_one_letter_code
_entity_poly.pdbx_strand_id
1 'polypeptide(L)'
;APGDCTYPVSQFVDCDGVCNNDIDGDGVCDELEVFGCTDIAASNYNPNATEDDGSCIIQVGGCTLPFACNFDPTADFFLPGSCDFSCLVGMPGSEACADPLACNYGEEAASCNYFDANGDLCATLGCMNEVACNYDPEAQVQDSCDYTSCIIYGCTNDVACNYDAVATTDNGSCLYDTCYGCTDDLASNYDPAATIDNSNCLYDVLGCMNMMSCNYDPNATVNDGDCDLVSCYGCMITTACNYDVDVTIPDGTCEFADVGHDCTGDCLADSDSDGICNENEVVGCTISTASNYNPAATDDDGSCQYLSSGCTTDTACNFDWQALIDDGTCDFTTCSGCIAPSACNYDPVATLSDGSCVFADISGLCPTICDSDVDGDGICDADEVPGCIYEKALNFDAFATDDDGSCIFFGCLSDEYDNYNKYANTNSNDCTNTPMNADFNSDGIVQLEDLLEFLISYGQAGPNWSIGWVDEACGVVPDALAEVFDANANGCTYPTASNYDPEATMDLGNCVFTGCTDSEALNYNHLANMEDSSCTYQVCPDFNGDGVVQTLDLLDFLLVWGTEYE
;
A
#
# COMPACT_ATOMS: atom_id res chain seq x y z
N ALA A 1 19.99 -20.40 -9.00
CA ALA A 1 19.92 -21.70 -8.29
C ALA A 1 21.15 -22.49 -8.66
N PRO A 2 22.03 -22.85 -7.71
CA PRO A 2 23.04 -23.86 -8.00
C PRO A 2 22.28 -25.17 -8.30
N GLY A 3 22.58 -25.81 -9.43
CA GLY A 3 21.97 -27.08 -9.78
C GLY A 3 22.39 -28.14 -8.76
N ASP A 4 21.41 -28.84 -8.18
CA ASP A 4 21.68 -29.98 -7.30
C ASP A 4 22.50 -31.02 -8.07
N CYS A 5 23.75 -31.22 -7.65
CA CYS A 5 24.57 -32.32 -8.13
C CYS A 5 24.08 -33.61 -7.44
N THR A 6 23.55 -34.54 -8.22
CA THR A 6 23.26 -35.90 -7.76
C THR A 6 24.54 -36.73 -7.78
N TYR A 7 25.04 -37.10 -6.61
CA TYR A 7 26.18 -38.01 -6.45
C TYR A 7 25.68 -39.47 -6.42
N PRO A 8 26.47 -40.42 -6.96
CA PRO A 8 26.15 -41.83 -6.84
C PRO A 8 26.15 -42.27 -5.37
N VAL A 9 25.27 -43.20 -5.02
CA VAL A 9 25.11 -43.68 -3.62
C VAL A 9 26.34 -44.45 -3.11
N SER A 10 27.22 -44.91 -3.99
CA SER A 10 28.52 -45.46 -3.65
C SER A 10 29.50 -45.26 -4.82
N GLN A 11 30.79 -45.46 -4.57
CA GLN A 11 31.82 -45.42 -5.63
C GLN A 11 31.69 -46.56 -6.67
N PHE A 12 30.86 -47.56 -6.42
CA PHE A 12 30.72 -48.77 -7.26
C PHE A 12 29.53 -48.69 -8.22
N VAL A 13 28.66 -47.69 -8.06
CA VAL A 13 27.52 -47.42 -8.96
C VAL A 13 27.65 -46.04 -9.61
N ASP A 14 26.98 -45.83 -10.73
CA ASP A 14 26.85 -44.53 -11.38
C ASP A 14 25.69 -43.69 -10.78
N CYS A 15 25.49 -42.47 -11.27
CA CYS A 15 24.46 -41.56 -10.75
C CYS A 15 23.02 -42.07 -10.98
N ASP A 16 22.81 -43.04 -11.87
CA ASP A 16 21.52 -43.69 -12.13
C ASP A 16 21.35 -44.97 -11.29
N GLY A 17 22.33 -45.31 -10.44
CA GLY A 17 22.34 -46.48 -9.59
C GLY A 17 22.74 -47.77 -10.32
N VAL A 18 23.32 -47.68 -11.51
CA VAL A 18 23.79 -48.83 -12.29
C VAL A 18 25.23 -49.15 -11.91
N CYS A 19 25.55 -50.43 -11.76
CA CYS A 19 26.90 -50.87 -11.42
C CYS A 19 27.93 -50.47 -12.47
N ASN A 20 29.06 -49.93 -12.01
CA ASN A 20 30.18 -49.56 -12.86
C ASN A 20 30.88 -50.79 -13.43
N ASN A 21 30.83 -51.91 -12.70
CA ASN A 21 31.33 -53.21 -13.11
C ASN A 21 30.38 -54.28 -12.54
N ASP A 22 29.76 -55.04 -13.44
CA ASP A 22 28.78 -56.09 -13.17
C ASP A 22 28.96 -57.12 -14.30
N ILE A 23 29.81 -58.12 -14.06
CA ILE A 23 30.26 -59.08 -15.07
C ILE A 23 29.18 -60.10 -15.40
N ASP A 24 28.37 -60.50 -14.43
CA ASP A 24 27.37 -61.54 -14.58
C ASP A 24 25.95 -61.00 -14.87
N GLY A 25 25.73 -59.70 -14.66
CA GLY A 25 24.52 -58.96 -15.01
C GLY A 25 23.37 -59.17 -14.03
N ASP A 26 23.63 -59.57 -12.78
CA ASP A 26 22.61 -59.84 -11.78
C ASP A 26 22.10 -58.58 -11.05
N GLY A 27 22.79 -57.44 -11.25
CA GLY A 27 22.46 -56.14 -10.67
C GLY A 27 23.15 -55.85 -9.34
N VAL A 28 24.05 -56.72 -8.88
CA VAL A 28 25.01 -56.47 -7.80
C VAL A 28 26.37 -56.17 -8.43
N CYS A 29 27.06 -55.14 -7.96
CA CYS A 29 28.33 -54.76 -8.56
C CYS A 29 29.41 -55.75 -8.12
N ASP A 30 30.38 -56.09 -8.98
CA ASP A 30 31.46 -57.05 -8.69
C ASP A 30 32.16 -56.75 -7.34
N GLU A 31 32.40 -55.48 -7.01
CA GLU A 31 33.05 -55.07 -5.76
C GLU A 31 32.17 -55.22 -4.51
N LEU A 32 30.87 -55.45 -4.69
CA LEU A 32 29.85 -55.65 -3.66
C LEU A 32 29.32 -57.08 -3.63
N GLU A 33 29.84 -57.97 -4.48
CA GLU A 33 29.48 -59.38 -4.47
C GLU A 33 29.92 -60.05 -3.16
N VAL A 34 28.99 -60.79 -2.56
CA VAL A 34 29.26 -61.62 -1.39
C VAL A 34 29.33 -63.06 -1.84
N PHE A 35 30.54 -63.62 -1.84
CA PHE A 35 30.77 -65.03 -2.14
C PHE A 35 30.26 -65.92 -1.00
N GLY A 36 29.50 -66.96 -1.33
CA GLY A 36 29.08 -67.98 -0.38
C GLY A 36 27.99 -68.88 -0.95
N CYS A 37 27.53 -69.86 -0.17
CA CYS A 37 26.50 -70.78 -0.66
C CYS A 37 25.14 -70.08 -0.84
N THR A 38 24.62 -70.08 -2.07
CA THR A 38 23.31 -69.50 -2.42
C THR A 38 22.16 -70.52 -2.41
N ASP A 39 22.45 -71.81 -2.22
CA ASP A 39 21.43 -72.87 -2.14
C ASP A 39 20.77 -72.92 -0.76
N ILE A 40 19.48 -72.58 -0.69
CA ILE A 40 18.67 -72.61 0.53
C ILE A 40 18.59 -74.00 1.20
N ALA A 41 18.89 -75.06 0.45
CA ALA A 41 18.92 -76.43 0.96
C ALA A 41 20.27 -76.82 1.59
N ALA A 42 21.30 -75.99 1.47
CA ALA A 42 22.62 -76.25 2.06
C ALA A 42 22.69 -75.87 3.54
N SER A 43 23.47 -76.61 4.31
CA SER A 43 23.67 -76.37 5.75
C SER A 43 24.47 -75.10 6.06
N ASN A 44 25.19 -74.56 5.07
CA ASN A 44 25.94 -73.30 5.15
C ASN A 44 25.38 -72.23 4.19
N TYR A 45 24.09 -72.30 3.85
CA TYR A 45 23.41 -71.26 3.08
C TYR A 45 23.64 -69.88 3.70
N ASN A 46 24.16 -68.95 2.90
CA ASN A 46 24.32 -67.55 3.28
C ASN A 46 23.24 -66.73 2.57
N PRO A 47 22.25 -66.17 3.30
CA PRO A 47 21.19 -65.37 2.69
C PRO A 47 21.67 -64.05 2.07
N ASN A 48 22.90 -63.63 2.38
CA ASN A 48 23.52 -62.44 1.82
C ASN A 48 24.48 -62.78 0.67
N ALA A 49 24.73 -64.06 0.38
CA ALA A 49 25.58 -64.42 -0.75
C ALA A 49 24.86 -64.06 -2.06
N THR A 50 25.53 -63.28 -2.89
CA THR A 50 25.07 -62.90 -4.22
C THR A 50 25.64 -63.84 -5.27
N GLU A 51 26.82 -64.42 -5.02
CA GLU A 51 27.49 -65.36 -5.93
C GLU A 51 27.87 -66.68 -5.23
N ASP A 52 27.58 -67.81 -5.90
CA ASP A 52 27.92 -69.16 -5.41
C ASP A 52 29.40 -69.46 -5.63
N ASP A 53 30.17 -69.53 -4.55
CA ASP A 53 31.59 -69.89 -4.59
C ASP A 53 31.84 -71.41 -4.62
N GLY A 54 30.77 -72.21 -4.71
CA GLY A 54 30.82 -73.67 -4.67
C GLY A 54 31.06 -74.23 -3.27
N SER A 55 30.94 -73.40 -2.22
CA SER A 55 31.08 -73.84 -0.83
C SER A 55 29.85 -74.57 -0.29
N CYS A 56 28.76 -74.70 -1.04
CA CYS A 56 27.52 -75.35 -0.59
C CYS A 56 27.72 -76.77 -0.05
N ILE A 57 27.41 -76.95 1.24
CA ILE A 57 27.43 -78.22 1.95
C ILE A 57 26.01 -78.76 2.00
N ILE A 58 25.69 -79.68 1.09
CA ILE A 58 24.44 -80.44 1.13
C ILE A 58 24.65 -81.64 2.05
N GLN A 59 24.04 -81.62 3.24
CA GLN A 59 24.06 -82.78 4.13
C GLN A 59 22.83 -83.67 3.88
N VAL A 60 23.07 -84.96 3.66
CA VAL A 60 22.02 -85.97 3.49
C VAL A 60 21.73 -86.63 4.84
N GLY A 61 20.53 -86.42 5.36
CA GLY A 61 20.09 -87.05 6.62
C GLY A 61 19.73 -88.52 6.42
N GLY A 62 20.23 -89.40 7.28
CA GLY A 62 19.95 -90.83 7.21
C GLY A 62 20.40 -91.57 8.46
N CYS A 63 20.52 -92.90 8.36
CA CYS A 63 20.92 -93.71 9.49
C CYS A 63 22.44 -93.88 9.55
N THR A 64 23.12 -93.04 10.33
CA THR A 64 24.58 -93.07 10.51
C THR A 64 25.06 -94.01 11.61
N LEU A 65 24.15 -94.68 12.31
CA LEU A 65 24.50 -95.58 13.42
C LEU A 65 24.97 -96.96 12.88
N PRO A 66 26.23 -97.36 13.08
CA PRO A 66 26.79 -98.58 12.47
C PRO A 66 26.11 -99.88 12.91
N PHE A 67 25.44 -99.87 14.07
CA PHE A 67 24.73 -101.02 14.64
C PHE A 67 23.25 -101.08 14.25
N ALA A 68 22.74 -100.11 13.50
CA ALA A 68 21.39 -100.15 12.95
C ALA A 68 21.33 -101.05 11.70
N CYS A 69 20.15 -101.61 11.45
CA CYS A 69 19.94 -102.62 10.40
C CYS A 69 19.99 -102.05 8.99
N ASN A 70 19.65 -100.77 8.86
CA ASN A 70 19.68 -99.99 7.63
C ASN A 70 20.76 -98.90 7.71
N PHE A 71 21.86 -99.16 8.41
CA PHE A 71 23.03 -98.28 8.42
C PHE A 71 23.39 -97.88 6.98
N ASP A 72 23.41 -96.58 6.74
CA ASP A 72 23.72 -95.98 5.45
C ASP A 72 25.07 -95.26 5.56
N PRO A 73 26.16 -95.81 4.98
CA PRO A 73 27.46 -95.16 4.99
C PRO A 73 27.53 -93.91 4.10
N THR A 74 26.45 -93.60 3.36
CA THR A 74 26.34 -92.38 2.52
C THR A 74 25.53 -91.26 3.18
N ALA A 75 24.99 -91.49 4.38
CA ALA A 75 24.35 -90.44 5.18
C ALA A 75 25.39 -89.58 5.90
N ASP A 76 25.21 -88.26 5.89
CA ASP A 76 26.13 -87.29 6.47
C ASP A 76 25.83 -87.02 7.96
N PHE A 77 24.57 -87.16 8.40
CA PHE A 77 24.18 -87.00 9.80
C PHE A 77 23.02 -87.91 10.19
N PHE A 78 22.91 -88.16 11.50
CA PHE A 78 21.82 -88.96 12.07
C PHE A 78 20.47 -88.24 11.95
N LEU A 79 19.53 -88.81 11.17
CA LEU A 79 18.16 -88.33 11.11
C LEU A 79 17.27 -89.10 12.11
N PRO A 80 16.65 -88.44 13.11
CA PRO A 80 15.82 -89.14 14.10
C PRO A 80 14.71 -89.98 13.47
N GLY A 81 14.63 -91.26 13.85
CA GLY A 81 13.65 -92.21 13.31
C GLY A 81 14.01 -92.84 11.96
N SER A 82 15.15 -92.49 11.37
CA SER A 82 15.64 -93.10 10.12
C SER A 82 16.25 -94.49 10.33
N CYS A 83 16.75 -94.80 11.53
CA CYS A 83 17.37 -96.07 11.86
C CYS A 83 16.35 -97.15 12.27
N ASP A 84 16.44 -98.31 11.62
CA ASP A 84 15.77 -99.55 12.00
C ASP A 84 16.67 -100.34 12.95
N PHE A 85 16.11 -100.72 14.10
CA PHE A 85 16.78 -101.44 15.18
C PHE A 85 16.26 -102.88 15.35
N SER A 86 15.38 -103.34 14.45
CA SER A 86 14.69 -104.64 14.54
C SER A 86 15.62 -105.87 14.56
N CYS A 87 16.82 -105.74 13.98
CA CYS A 87 17.86 -106.77 13.91
C CYS A 87 18.68 -106.93 15.21
N LEU A 88 18.56 -106.00 16.17
CA LEU A 88 19.33 -106.05 17.42
C LEU A 88 18.86 -107.15 18.39
N VAL A 89 17.71 -107.80 18.13
CA VAL A 89 17.10 -108.82 19.01
C VAL A 89 17.67 -110.24 18.76
N GLY A 90 18.85 -110.39 18.13
CA GLY A 90 19.31 -111.72 17.71
C GLY A 90 20.82 -111.96 17.53
N MET A 91 21.71 -111.05 17.91
CA MET A 91 23.15 -111.32 17.83
C MET A 91 23.64 -112.17 19.02
N PRO A 92 24.30 -113.32 18.81
CA PRO A 92 24.93 -114.07 19.90
C PRO A 92 26.11 -113.25 20.43
N GLY A 93 26.06 -112.82 21.69
CA GLY A 93 27.16 -112.10 22.32
C GLY A 93 28.41 -112.97 22.48
N SER A 94 29.57 -112.33 22.27
CA SER A 94 30.84 -112.71 22.88
C SER A 94 30.80 -112.46 24.39
N GLU A 95 31.79 -112.97 25.14
CA GLU A 95 31.85 -112.88 26.62
C GLU A 95 31.77 -111.42 27.15
N ALA A 96 32.13 -110.41 26.35
CA ALA A 96 31.93 -108.98 26.66
C ALA A 96 31.39 -108.17 25.47
N CYS A 97 30.71 -107.05 25.76
CA CYS A 97 30.32 -106.07 24.75
C CYS A 97 31.52 -105.22 24.31
N ALA A 98 31.90 -105.34 23.04
CA ALA A 98 33.07 -104.66 22.47
C ALA A 98 32.73 -103.37 21.70
N ASP A 99 31.46 -102.99 21.59
CA ASP A 99 31.03 -101.79 20.86
C ASP A 99 31.11 -100.54 21.76
N PRO A 100 31.98 -99.56 21.44
CA PRO A 100 32.13 -98.33 22.23
C PRO A 100 30.87 -97.45 22.30
N LEU A 101 29.91 -97.65 21.40
CA LEU A 101 28.65 -96.89 21.35
C LEU A 101 27.56 -97.49 22.25
N ALA A 102 27.83 -98.64 22.88
CA ALA A 102 26.91 -99.31 23.79
C ALA A 102 27.04 -98.77 25.22
N CYS A 103 25.92 -98.67 25.92
CA CYS A 103 25.84 -98.27 27.34
C CYS A 103 26.64 -99.21 28.26
N ASN A 104 26.83 -100.46 27.86
CA ASN A 104 27.56 -101.50 28.60
C ASN A 104 28.90 -101.86 27.93
N TYR A 105 29.51 -100.92 27.23
CA TYR A 105 30.84 -101.10 26.66
C TYR A 105 31.87 -101.57 27.71
N GLY A 106 32.55 -102.69 27.42
CA GLY A 106 33.55 -103.27 28.32
C GLY A 106 32.99 -104.10 29.48
N GLU A 107 31.67 -104.21 29.62
CA GLU A 107 31.03 -105.08 30.61
C GLU A 107 30.83 -106.50 30.05
N GLU A 108 30.99 -107.49 30.94
CA GLU A 108 30.71 -108.90 30.66
C GLU A 108 29.19 -109.10 30.53
N ALA A 109 28.69 -109.01 29.30
CA ALA A 109 27.26 -109.04 28.99
C ALA A 109 26.97 -109.87 27.74
N ALA A 110 25.86 -110.60 27.76
CA ALA A 110 25.43 -111.47 26.66
C ALA A 110 24.98 -110.72 25.39
N SER A 111 24.80 -109.39 25.48
CA SER A 111 24.46 -108.51 24.35
C SER A 111 24.87 -107.06 24.67
N CYS A 112 25.23 -106.30 23.64
CA CYS A 112 25.42 -104.85 23.74
C CYS A 112 24.06 -104.14 23.86
N ASN A 113 23.92 -103.23 24.82
CA ASN A 113 22.74 -102.38 25.01
C ASN A 113 23.07 -100.99 24.50
N TYR A 114 22.33 -100.49 23.51
CA TYR A 114 22.57 -99.17 22.90
C TYR A 114 21.62 -98.08 23.42
N PHE A 115 20.59 -98.48 24.19
CA PHE A 115 19.61 -97.58 24.80
C PHE A 115 19.63 -97.72 26.32
N ASP A 116 19.49 -96.60 27.02
CA ASP A 116 19.45 -96.56 28.47
C ASP A 116 18.08 -97.02 29.03
N ALA A 117 17.90 -96.93 30.35
CA ALA A 117 16.64 -97.30 31.00
C ALA A 117 15.45 -96.39 30.66
N ASN A 118 15.71 -95.22 30.07
CA ASN A 118 14.71 -94.23 29.64
C ASN A 118 14.38 -94.35 28.15
N GLY A 119 15.15 -95.13 27.39
CA GLY A 119 15.01 -95.30 25.94
C GLY A 119 15.84 -94.33 25.12
N ASP A 120 16.76 -93.60 25.75
CA ASP A 120 17.65 -92.65 25.10
C ASP A 120 18.90 -93.35 24.58
N LEU A 121 19.43 -92.87 23.44
CA LEU A 121 20.64 -93.41 22.83
C LEU A 121 21.86 -93.09 23.71
N CYS A 122 22.69 -94.09 23.99
CA CYS A 122 23.89 -93.90 24.83
C CYS A 122 25.07 -93.25 24.11
N ALA A 123 25.09 -93.28 22.77
CA ALA A 123 26.09 -92.56 21.99
C ALA A 123 25.82 -91.05 22.03
N THR A 124 26.86 -90.25 22.26
CA THR A 124 26.77 -88.78 22.20
C THR A 124 26.64 -88.34 20.73
N LEU A 125 25.51 -87.71 20.42
CA LEU A 125 25.24 -87.11 19.12
C LEU A 125 25.70 -85.65 19.15
N GLY A 126 26.48 -85.24 18.15
CA GLY A 126 26.92 -83.86 17.99
C GLY A 126 27.66 -83.66 16.67
N CYS A 127 27.89 -82.41 16.28
CA CYS A 127 28.66 -82.12 15.08
C CYS A 127 30.15 -82.37 15.35
N MET A 128 30.79 -83.26 14.58
CA MET A 128 32.24 -83.52 14.72
C MET A 128 33.12 -82.62 13.85
N ASN A 129 32.53 -81.70 13.08
CA ASN A 129 33.27 -80.76 12.23
C ASN A 129 33.72 -79.54 13.05
N GLU A 130 35.03 -79.36 13.22
CA GLU A 130 35.64 -78.24 13.97
C GLU A 130 35.28 -76.84 13.42
N VAL A 131 34.81 -76.76 12.17
CA VAL A 131 34.43 -75.50 11.50
C VAL A 131 32.96 -75.12 11.78
N ALA A 132 32.16 -76.01 12.36
CA ALA A 132 30.77 -75.72 12.68
C ALA A 132 30.62 -74.90 13.97
N CYS A 133 29.62 -74.03 14.00
CA CYS A 133 29.26 -73.23 15.16
C CYS A 133 28.80 -74.08 16.35
N ASN A 134 28.22 -75.25 16.10
CA ASN A 134 27.78 -76.22 17.10
C ASN A 134 28.73 -77.44 17.22
N TYR A 135 30.02 -77.27 16.88
CA TYR A 135 31.02 -78.32 17.05
C TYR A 135 31.07 -78.86 18.49
N ASP A 136 30.98 -80.18 18.62
CA ASP A 136 31.08 -80.88 19.89
C ASP A 136 32.27 -81.86 19.86
N PRO A 137 33.36 -81.58 20.61
CA PRO A 137 34.53 -82.46 20.67
C PRO A 137 34.27 -83.79 21.38
N GLU A 138 33.15 -83.94 22.10
CA GLU A 138 32.74 -85.16 22.79
C GLU A 138 31.75 -86.02 21.98
N ALA A 139 31.36 -85.58 20.78
CA ALA A 139 30.46 -86.33 19.90
C ALA A 139 31.09 -87.67 19.46
N GLN A 140 30.31 -88.75 19.57
CA GLN A 140 30.67 -90.10 19.13
C GLN A 140 29.97 -90.51 17.84
N VAL A 141 28.87 -89.83 17.49
CA VAL A 141 28.15 -90.00 16.21
C VAL A 141 27.88 -88.62 15.62
N GLN A 142 28.16 -88.47 14.32
CA GLN A 142 27.93 -87.25 13.56
C GLN A 142 26.43 -86.90 13.53
N ASP A 143 26.09 -85.75 14.11
CA ASP A 143 24.79 -85.11 14.05
C ASP A 143 24.84 -83.86 13.16
N SER A 144 23.70 -83.21 12.93
CA SER A 144 23.59 -82.01 12.08
C SER A 144 24.57 -80.92 12.54
N CYS A 145 25.39 -80.44 11.60
CA CYS A 145 26.27 -79.29 11.84
C CYS A 145 25.59 -77.99 11.42
N ASP A 146 25.68 -76.97 12.27
CA ASP A 146 25.26 -75.61 11.98
C ASP A 146 26.50 -74.76 11.72
N TYR A 147 26.57 -74.16 10.53
CA TYR A 147 27.69 -73.30 10.11
C TYR A 147 27.32 -71.81 10.11
N THR A 148 26.10 -71.46 10.54
CA THR A 148 25.54 -70.11 10.35
C THR A 148 25.26 -69.37 11.65
N SER A 149 24.97 -70.06 12.76
CA SER A 149 24.59 -69.39 14.02
C SER A 149 25.68 -68.56 14.70
N CYS A 150 26.95 -68.74 14.33
CA CYS A 150 28.09 -67.98 14.85
C CYS A 150 28.52 -66.82 13.96
N ILE A 151 27.82 -66.58 12.84
CA ILE A 151 28.05 -65.40 12.00
C ILE A 151 27.39 -64.19 12.68
N ILE A 152 28.20 -63.18 13.02
CA ILE A 152 27.73 -61.92 13.59
C ILE A 152 27.77 -60.87 12.49
N TYR A 153 26.60 -60.39 12.10
CA TYR A 153 26.44 -59.35 11.09
C TYR A 153 26.66 -57.97 11.69
N GLY A 154 27.49 -57.16 11.05
CA GLY A 154 27.75 -55.76 11.42
C GLY A 154 28.85 -55.17 10.55
N CYS A 155 29.14 -53.88 10.72
CA CYS A 155 30.16 -53.23 9.90
C CYS A 155 31.58 -53.70 10.31
N THR A 156 32.29 -54.36 9.40
CA THR A 156 33.64 -54.89 9.64
C THR A 156 34.76 -53.91 9.24
N ASN A 157 34.40 -52.78 8.61
CA ASN A 157 35.36 -51.76 8.19
C ASN A 157 35.72 -50.82 9.35
N ASP A 158 36.99 -50.79 9.75
CA ASP A 158 37.51 -49.99 10.86
C ASP A 158 37.50 -48.47 10.62
N VAL A 159 37.24 -48.04 9.38
CA VAL A 159 37.10 -46.62 8.98
C VAL A 159 35.64 -46.13 9.08
N ALA A 160 34.66 -47.02 9.21
CA ALA A 160 33.25 -46.64 9.29
C ALA A 160 32.85 -46.14 10.69
N CYS A 161 31.92 -45.18 10.73
CA CYS A 161 31.40 -44.55 11.95
C CYS A 161 30.73 -45.54 12.92
N ASN A 162 30.19 -46.66 12.40
CA ASN A 162 29.52 -47.71 13.16
C ASN A 162 30.26 -49.05 13.10
N TYR A 163 31.58 -49.02 12.96
CA TYR A 163 32.43 -50.21 13.04
C TYR A 163 32.10 -51.06 14.28
N ASP A 164 31.88 -52.36 14.05
CA ASP A 164 31.65 -53.35 15.08
C ASP A 164 32.78 -54.37 15.10
N ALA A 165 33.61 -54.31 16.14
CA ALA A 165 34.76 -55.19 16.32
C ALA A 165 34.40 -56.66 16.58
N VAL A 166 33.12 -56.98 16.86
CA VAL A 166 32.65 -58.37 17.00
C VAL A 166 31.96 -58.92 15.75
N ALA A 167 31.72 -58.08 14.74
CA ALA A 167 31.15 -58.54 13.48
C ALA A 167 32.16 -59.41 12.72
N THR A 168 31.71 -60.58 12.27
CA THR A 168 32.52 -61.51 11.47
C THR A 168 32.15 -61.46 9.98
N THR A 169 31.05 -60.80 9.63
CA THR A 169 30.58 -60.65 8.25
C THR A 169 29.91 -59.30 8.07
N ASP A 170 30.33 -58.58 7.03
CA ASP A 170 29.72 -57.30 6.67
C ASP A 170 28.30 -57.53 6.12
N ASN A 171 27.36 -56.72 6.56
CA ASN A 171 25.97 -56.72 6.10
C ASN A 171 25.60 -55.43 5.37
N GLY A 172 26.60 -54.64 4.96
CA GLY A 172 26.39 -53.37 4.27
C GLY A 172 25.89 -52.25 5.18
N SER A 173 25.92 -52.44 6.50
CA SER A 173 25.47 -51.42 7.45
C SER A 173 26.49 -50.32 7.71
N CYS A 174 27.69 -50.38 7.12
CA CYS A 174 28.75 -49.40 7.33
C CYS A 174 28.33 -47.97 6.92
N LEU A 175 28.33 -47.07 7.90
CA LEU A 175 28.07 -45.64 7.72
C LEU A 175 29.40 -44.90 7.66
N TYR A 176 29.63 -44.12 6.61
CA TYR A 176 30.86 -43.35 6.43
C TYR A 176 30.66 -41.84 6.60
N ASP A 177 29.42 -41.34 6.47
CA ASP A 177 29.17 -39.90 6.41
C ASP A 177 28.67 -39.30 7.74
N THR A 178 28.06 -40.12 8.61
CA THR A 178 27.30 -39.60 9.77
C THR A 178 28.14 -39.15 10.96
N CYS A 179 29.45 -39.39 10.95
CA CYS A 179 30.36 -38.95 12.01
C CYS A 179 31.24 -37.76 11.62
N TYR A 180 31.17 -37.33 10.35
CA TYR A 180 31.87 -36.16 9.85
C TYR A 180 30.96 -34.94 9.89
N GLY A 181 31.37 -33.91 10.63
CA GLY A 181 30.65 -32.65 10.74
C GLY A 181 31.45 -31.64 11.54
N CYS A 182 30.96 -30.42 11.67
CA CYS A 182 31.66 -29.44 12.48
C CYS A 182 31.49 -29.75 13.97
N THR A 183 32.59 -29.96 14.69
CA THR A 183 32.58 -30.29 16.13
C THR A 183 32.69 -29.06 17.04
N ASP A 184 32.84 -27.87 16.47
CA ASP A 184 32.99 -26.61 17.21
C ASP A 184 31.60 -26.02 17.53
N ASP A 185 31.28 -25.85 18.82
CA ASP A 185 29.98 -25.36 19.29
C ASP A 185 29.75 -23.86 19.02
N LEU A 186 30.79 -23.14 18.59
CA LEU A 186 30.71 -21.75 18.16
C LEU A 186 30.47 -21.58 16.66
N ALA A 187 30.49 -22.66 15.88
CA ALA A 187 30.21 -22.62 14.45
C ALA A 187 28.70 -22.71 14.16
N SER A 188 28.23 -21.99 13.15
CA SER A 188 26.82 -21.95 12.73
C SER A 188 26.33 -23.27 12.15
N ASN A 189 27.23 -24.11 11.65
CA ASN A 189 26.95 -25.46 11.17
C ASN A 189 27.45 -26.55 12.13
N TYR A 190 27.57 -26.24 13.42
CA TYR A 190 27.85 -27.21 14.47
C TYR A 190 26.88 -28.40 14.38
N ASP A 191 27.44 -29.61 14.30
CA ASP A 191 26.67 -30.85 14.31
C ASP A 191 26.91 -31.60 15.63
N PRO A 192 25.91 -31.66 16.55
CA PRO A 192 26.06 -32.37 17.81
C PRO A 192 26.21 -33.90 17.67
N ALA A 193 25.98 -34.48 16.49
CA ALA A 193 26.19 -35.90 16.20
C ALA A 193 27.58 -36.20 15.62
N ALA A 194 28.35 -35.18 15.20
CA ALA A 194 29.68 -35.36 14.64
C ALA A 194 30.71 -35.70 15.73
N THR A 195 31.53 -36.71 15.47
CA THR A 195 32.65 -37.12 16.35
C THR A 195 34.02 -36.85 15.72
N ILE A 196 34.05 -36.55 14.42
CA ILE A 196 35.25 -36.23 13.65
C ILE A 196 35.01 -34.92 12.90
N ASP A 197 35.89 -33.94 13.11
CA ASP A 197 35.82 -32.65 12.42
C ASP A 197 36.15 -32.80 10.93
N ASN A 198 35.25 -32.31 10.07
CA ASN A 198 35.47 -32.27 8.62
C ASN A 198 36.15 -30.97 8.14
N SER A 199 36.57 -30.11 9.07
CA SER A 199 37.22 -28.82 8.81
C SER A 199 36.40 -27.84 7.96
N ASN A 200 35.09 -28.07 7.83
CA ASN A 200 34.15 -27.18 7.15
C ASN A 200 33.30 -26.38 8.13
N CYS A 201 33.80 -26.12 9.34
CA CYS A 201 33.14 -25.25 10.32
C CYS A 201 32.94 -23.85 9.73
N LEU A 202 31.68 -23.40 9.67
CA LEU A 202 31.27 -22.07 9.25
C LEU A 202 31.04 -21.24 10.49
N TYR A 203 31.66 -20.07 10.57
CA TYR A 203 31.48 -19.15 11.68
C TYR A 203 30.66 -17.96 11.23
N ASP A 204 29.73 -17.53 12.09
CA ASP A 204 28.95 -16.35 11.81
C ASP A 204 29.83 -15.09 11.83
N VAL A 205 29.92 -14.41 10.69
CA VAL A 205 30.46 -13.07 10.61
C VAL A 205 29.29 -12.12 10.82
N LEU A 206 29.28 -11.47 11.98
CA LEU A 206 28.29 -10.47 12.34
C LEU A 206 28.54 -9.18 11.56
N GLY A 207 27.51 -8.70 10.88
CA GLY A 207 27.52 -7.41 10.19
C GLY A 207 26.25 -7.20 9.38
N CYS A 208 26.06 -6.01 8.82
CA CYS A 208 24.83 -5.75 8.08
C CYS A 208 24.83 -6.44 6.71
N MET A 209 23.91 -7.38 6.50
CA MET A 209 23.75 -8.12 5.23
C MET A 209 22.92 -7.37 4.17
N ASN A 210 22.28 -6.25 4.55
CA ASN A 210 21.42 -5.50 3.63
C ASN A 210 22.27 -4.67 2.66
N MET A 211 22.23 -5.01 1.38
CA MET A 211 22.99 -4.31 0.32
C MET A 211 22.62 -2.81 0.18
N MET A 212 21.48 -2.38 0.73
CA MET A 212 21.02 -0.98 0.73
C MET A 212 21.38 -0.21 2.00
N SER A 213 22.11 -0.84 2.93
CA SER A 213 22.59 -0.20 4.16
C SER A 213 23.95 0.47 3.96
N CYS A 214 24.19 1.52 4.74
CA CYS A 214 25.39 2.34 4.72
C CYS A 214 26.61 1.63 5.31
N ASN A 215 26.38 0.69 6.22
CA ASN A 215 27.40 -0.18 6.81
C ASN A 215 27.29 -1.63 6.32
N TYR A 216 26.84 -1.84 5.07
CA TYR A 216 26.80 -3.15 4.45
C TYR A 216 28.19 -3.82 4.50
N ASP A 217 28.26 -5.01 5.10
CA ASP A 217 29.44 -5.85 5.10
C ASP A 217 29.25 -7.03 4.13
N PRO A 218 29.99 -7.08 3.01
CA PRO A 218 29.90 -8.17 2.06
C PRO A 218 30.39 -9.52 2.59
N ASN A 219 31.06 -9.54 3.75
CA ASN A 219 31.51 -10.76 4.41
C ASN A 219 30.56 -11.21 5.53
N ALA A 220 29.53 -10.44 5.87
CA ALA A 220 28.59 -10.82 6.91
C ALA A 220 27.75 -12.03 6.50
N THR A 221 27.67 -13.02 7.38
CA THR A 221 26.83 -14.22 7.21
C THR A 221 25.58 -14.15 8.09
N VAL A 222 25.58 -13.30 9.12
CA VAL A 222 24.44 -13.04 10.01
C VAL A 222 24.32 -11.55 10.30
N ASN A 223 23.09 -11.05 10.23
CA ASN A 223 22.76 -9.66 10.56
C ASN A 223 22.84 -9.44 12.07
N ASP A 224 23.65 -8.48 12.51
CA ASP A 224 23.85 -8.11 13.91
C ASP A 224 22.79 -7.13 14.45
N GLY A 225 21.87 -6.67 13.59
CA GLY A 225 20.82 -5.73 13.94
C GLY A 225 21.25 -4.27 13.93
N ASP A 226 22.53 -3.99 13.67
CA ASP A 226 23.10 -2.64 13.64
C ASP A 226 23.15 -2.08 12.21
N CYS A 227 22.28 -2.55 11.32
CA CYS A 227 22.15 -2.03 9.96
C CYS A 227 21.78 -0.54 9.95
N ASP A 228 22.70 0.29 9.47
CA ASP A 228 22.49 1.71 9.28
C ASP A 228 21.87 1.96 7.91
N LEU A 229 20.60 2.38 7.89
CA LEU A 229 19.85 2.61 6.66
C LEU A 229 19.79 4.09 6.27
N VAL A 230 20.40 5.00 7.02
CA VAL A 230 20.13 6.44 6.88
C VAL A 230 21.40 7.28 6.79
N SER A 231 22.51 6.92 7.43
CA SER A 231 23.66 7.82 7.56
C SER A 231 24.37 8.21 6.26
N CYS A 232 24.24 7.41 5.21
CA CYS A 232 24.85 7.62 3.90
C CYS A 232 23.86 8.18 2.87
N TYR A 233 22.62 8.48 3.30
CA TYR A 233 21.58 9.14 2.52
C TYR A 233 21.60 10.64 2.82
N GLY A 234 21.54 11.46 1.77
CA GLY A 234 21.49 12.91 1.88
C GLY A 234 21.84 13.59 0.57
N CYS A 235 22.30 14.84 0.63
CA CYS A 235 22.59 15.60 -0.57
C CYS A 235 24.05 15.50 -1.05
N MET A 236 24.25 14.90 -2.23
CA MET A 236 25.56 14.78 -2.89
C MET A 236 25.91 15.93 -3.84
N ILE A 237 25.00 16.89 -4.03
CA ILE A 237 25.16 17.96 -5.00
C ILE A 237 25.95 19.10 -4.36
N THR A 238 27.17 19.34 -4.84
CA THR A 238 28.11 20.33 -4.26
C THR A 238 27.60 21.78 -4.26
N THR A 239 26.50 22.06 -4.96
CA THR A 239 25.86 23.38 -5.03
C THR A 239 24.60 23.49 -4.18
N ALA A 240 24.20 22.42 -3.49
CA ALA A 240 23.09 22.43 -2.56
C ALA A 240 23.53 22.91 -1.17
N CYS A 241 22.60 23.46 -0.42
CA CYS A 241 22.82 24.08 0.89
C CYS A 241 23.06 23.09 2.02
N ASN A 242 22.43 21.92 1.92
CA ASN A 242 22.65 20.79 2.80
C ASN A 242 23.61 19.76 2.18
N TYR A 243 24.52 20.18 1.29
CA TYR A 243 25.55 19.31 0.74
C TYR A 243 26.39 18.69 1.86
N ASP A 244 26.50 17.37 1.84
CA ASP A 244 27.37 16.61 2.74
C ASP A 244 28.36 15.77 1.92
N VAL A 245 29.64 15.88 2.26
CA VAL A 245 30.74 15.20 1.58
C VAL A 245 30.82 13.71 1.94
N ASP A 246 30.25 13.32 3.08
CA ASP A 246 30.31 11.94 3.59
C ASP A 246 29.12 11.09 3.10
N VAL A 247 28.12 11.71 2.46
CA VAL A 247 26.98 11.03 1.85
C VAL A 247 27.38 10.36 0.54
N THR A 248 26.89 9.13 0.32
CA THR A 248 27.17 8.35 -0.89
C THR A 248 25.94 8.01 -1.73
N ILE A 249 24.74 8.27 -1.21
CA ILE A 249 23.46 7.95 -1.87
C ILE A 249 22.55 9.19 -1.83
N PRO A 250 22.04 9.67 -2.99
CA PRO A 250 21.11 10.80 -3.03
C PRO A 250 19.70 10.34 -2.62
N ASP A 251 19.11 11.00 -1.63
CA ASP A 251 17.75 10.73 -1.13
C ASP A 251 16.70 11.73 -1.62
N GLY A 252 17.11 12.70 -2.43
CA GLY A 252 16.24 13.75 -2.95
C GLY A 252 16.00 14.91 -1.99
N THR A 253 16.68 14.95 -0.84
CA THR A 253 16.54 16.03 0.15
C THR A 253 17.40 17.26 -0.15
N CYS A 254 18.04 17.35 -1.32
CA CYS A 254 18.89 18.49 -1.67
C CYS A 254 18.10 19.80 -1.66
N GLU A 255 18.45 20.68 -0.74
CA GLU A 255 17.92 22.04 -0.66
C GLU A 255 18.82 22.97 -1.45
N PHE A 256 18.24 23.78 -2.32
CA PHE A 256 18.96 24.79 -3.09
C PHE A 256 18.54 26.16 -2.60
N ALA A 257 19.48 27.09 -2.60
CA ALA A 257 19.16 28.49 -2.36
C ALA A 257 18.24 29.00 -3.47
N ASP A 258 17.29 29.85 -3.10
CA ASP A 258 16.47 30.59 -4.06
C ASP A 258 17.34 31.46 -4.97
N VAL A 259 16.86 31.73 -6.18
CA VAL A 259 17.60 32.54 -7.16
C VAL A 259 18.00 33.89 -6.53
N GLY A 260 19.29 34.23 -6.60
CA GLY A 260 19.86 35.46 -6.03
C GLY A 260 20.28 35.39 -4.54
N HIS A 261 19.94 34.32 -3.82
CA HIS A 261 20.27 34.14 -2.41
C HIS A 261 21.38 33.09 -2.21
N ASP A 262 22.05 33.14 -1.06
CA ASP A 262 22.90 32.08 -0.57
C ASP A 262 22.12 31.08 0.31
N CYS A 263 22.84 30.10 0.83
CA CYS A 263 22.24 29.02 1.62
C CYS A 263 21.80 29.39 3.03
N THR A 264 22.11 30.61 3.50
CA THR A 264 21.55 31.16 4.73
C THR A 264 20.36 32.07 4.47
N GLY A 265 19.95 32.20 3.20
CA GLY A 265 18.88 33.08 2.77
C GLY A 265 19.35 34.54 2.65
N ASP A 266 20.65 34.80 2.61
CA ASP A 266 21.20 36.13 2.45
C ASP A 266 21.41 36.45 0.96
N CYS A 267 21.22 37.70 0.56
CA CYS A 267 21.40 38.10 -0.83
C CYS A 267 22.86 38.05 -1.28
N LEU A 268 23.11 37.41 -2.43
CA LEU A 268 24.45 37.38 -3.05
C LEU A 268 24.87 38.75 -3.59
N ALA A 269 23.90 39.57 -3.97
CA ALA A 269 24.03 40.97 -4.32
C ALA A 269 22.75 41.69 -3.91
N ASP A 270 22.89 42.68 -3.04
CA ASP A 270 21.84 43.60 -2.58
C ASP A 270 22.51 44.98 -2.51
N SER A 271 22.21 45.83 -3.49
CA SER A 271 22.96 47.06 -3.76
C SER A 271 22.45 48.25 -2.96
N ASP A 272 21.19 48.24 -2.55
CA ASP A 272 20.54 49.29 -1.78
C ASP A 272 20.25 48.88 -0.32
N SER A 273 20.49 47.61 0.02
CA SER A 273 20.37 47.02 1.36
C SER A 273 18.94 47.00 1.91
N ASP A 274 17.94 46.86 1.04
CA ASP A 274 16.53 46.82 1.42
C ASP A 274 16.03 45.41 1.79
N GLY A 275 16.86 44.38 1.57
CA GLY A 275 16.57 42.98 1.87
C GLY A 275 15.99 42.18 0.70
N ILE A 276 15.93 42.75 -0.50
CA ILE A 276 15.55 42.08 -1.75
C ILE A 276 16.79 41.99 -2.65
N CYS A 277 17.10 40.81 -3.17
CA CYS A 277 18.32 40.65 -3.96
C CYS A 277 18.19 41.30 -5.34
N ASN A 278 19.28 41.87 -5.85
CA ASN A 278 19.40 42.51 -7.16
C ASN A 278 18.75 41.76 -8.34
N GLU A 279 18.78 40.43 -8.35
CA GLU A 279 18.21 39.63 -9.45
C GLU A 279 16.68 39.48 -9.35
N ASN A 280 16.14 39.69 -8.14
CA ASN A 280 14.72 39.70 -7.82
C ASN A 280 14.17 41.13 -7.67
N GLU A 281 15.04 42.15 -7.81
CA GLU A 281 14.62 43.55 -7.82
C GLU A 281 13.78 43.81 -9.07
N VAL A 282 12.53 44.19 -8.83
CA VAL A 282 11.63 44.64 -9.89
C VAL A 282 11.73 46.15 -9.93
N VAL A 283 12.44 46.66 -10.93
CA VAL A 283 12.56 48.11 -11.16
C VAL A 283 11.22 48.69 -11.63
N GLY A 284 10.80 49.79 -11.02
CA GLY A 284 9.59 50.51 -11.39
C GLY A 284 9.14 51.49 -10.32
N CYS A 285 8.04 52.20 -10.54
CA CYS A 285 7.62 53.20 -9.56
C CYS A 285 7.08 52.57 -8.27
N THR A 286 7.75 52.83 -7.14
CA THR A 286 7.39 52.31 -5.80
C THR A 286 6.41 53.22 -5.03
N ILE A 287 6.10 54.39 -5.56
CA ILE A 287 5.22 55.38 -4.92
C ILE A 287 3.76 55.07 -5.24
N SER A 288 2.99 54.65 -4.24
CA SER A 288 1.58 54.25 -4.39
C SER A 288 0.64 55.31 -4.96
N THR A 289 1.05 56.58 -4.98
CA THR A 289 0.28 57.70 -5.52
C THR A 289 0.65 58.07 -6.96
N ALA A 290 1.62 57.40 -7.56
CA ALA A 290 1.98 57.60 -8.97
C ALA A 290 1.12 56.74 -9.89
N SER A 291 0.84 57.24 -11.09
CA SER A 291 -0.03 56.56 -12.06
C SER A 291 0.51 55.26 -12.62
N ASN A 292 1.83 55.13 -12.65
CA ASN A 292 2.52 53.91 -13.03
C ASN A 292 3.10 53.19 -11.81
N TYR A 293 2.48 53.39 -10.63
CA TYR A 293 2.82 52.60 -9.44
C TYR A 293 2.73 51.12 -9.78
N ASN A 294 3.82 50.42 -9.52
CA ASN A 294 3.87 48.97 -9.66
C ASN A 294 3.97 48.38 -8.25
N PRO A 295 2.93 47.71 -7.73
CA PRO A 295 2.99 47.09 -6.41
C PRO A 295 4.00 45.95 -6.31
N ALA A 296 4.47 45.41 -7.44
CA ALA A 296 5.56 44.45 -7.47
C ALA A 296 6.94 45.12 -7.56
N ALA A 297 7.03 46.44 -7.79
CA ALA A 297 8.31 47.12 -7.86
C ALA A 297 8.93 47.25 -6.46
N THR A 298 10.17 46.82 -6.37
CA THR A 298 10.97 46.84 -5.14
C THR A 298 11.90 48.05 -5.14
N ASP A 299 12.26 48.56 -6.31
CA ASP A 299 13.26 49.60 -6.46
C ASP A 299 12.82 50.69 -7.46
N ASP A 300 12.97 51.97 -7.08
CA ASP A 300 12.48 53.11 -7.88
C ASP A 300 13.48 53.52 -8.95
N ASP A 301 13.16 53.22 -10.20
CA ASP A 301 13.98 53.59 -11.36
C ASP A 301 13.79 55.05 -11.80
N GLY A 302 13.05 55.85 -11.01
CA GLY A 302 12.73 57.24 -11.31
C GLY A 302 11.72 57.38 -12.45
N SER A 303 11.06 56.29 -12.86
CA SER A 303 9.98 56.32 -13.86
C SER A 303 8.65 56.83 -13.30
N CYS A 304 8.55 57.11 -11.98
CA CYS A 304 7.32 57.59 -11.35
C CYS A 304 6.70 58.80 -12.07
N GLN A 305 5.55 58.54 -12.69
CA GLN A 305 4.74 59.54 -13.37
C GLN A 305 3.72 60.08 -12.38
N TYR A 306 4.01 61.28 -11.89
CA TYR A 306 3.06 62.06 -11.12
C TYR A 306 2.02 62.64 -12.06
N LEU A 307 0.76 62.34 -11.76
CA LEU A 307 -0.34 62.91 -12.52
C LEU A 307 -0.37 64.42 -12.24
N SER A 308 -0.30 65.21 -13.31
CA SER A 308 -0.59 66.64 -13.25
C SER A 308 -2.03 66.78 -12.76
N SER A 309 -2.19 67.50 -11.65
CA SER A 309 -3.50 67.88 -11.12
C SER A 309 -3.97 69.12 -11.85
N GLY A 310 -5.18 69.06 -12.39
CA GLY A 310 -5.83 70.14 -13.14
C GLY A 310 -7.15 69.63 -13.70
N CYS A 311 -7.88 70.46 -14.45
CA CYS A 311 -9.17 70.02 -14.96
C CYS A 311 -9.01 68.98 -16.09
N THR A 312 -9.43 67.74 -15.84
CA THR A 312 -9.29 66.61 -16.79
C THR A 312 -10.48 66.43 -17.72
N THR A 313 -11.57 67.17 -17.47
CA THR A 313 -12.80 67.08 -18.27
C THR A 313 -12.64 67.91 -19.54
N ASP A 314 -12.61 67.25 -20.70
CA ASP A 314 -12.41 67.86 -22.03
C ASP A 314 -13.46 68.91 -22.43
N THR A 315 -14.60 68.91 -21.74
CA THR A 315 -15.68 69.90 -21.88
C THR A 315 -15.55 71.11 -20.97
N ALA A 316 -14.63 71.15 -20.01
CA ALA A 316 -14.46 72.29 -19.13
C ALA A 316 -13.75 73.47 -19.81
N CYS A 317 -14.11 74.68 -19.40
CA CYS A 317 -13.58 75.93 -19.92
C CYS A 317 -12.08 76.15 -19.63
N ASN A 318 -11.58 75.51 -18.59
CA ASN A 318 -10.17 75.49 -18.20
C ASN A 318 -9.57 74.08 -18.33
N PHE A 319 -10.09 73.25 -19.23
CA PHE A 319 -9.55 71.93 -19.52
C PHE A 319 -8.03 71.98 -19.77
N ASP A 320 -7.29 71.19 -19.00
CA ASP A 320 -5.86 70.98 -19.18
C ASP A 320 -5.65 69.57 -19.74
N TRP A 321 -5.32 69.50 -21.03
CA TRP A 321 -5.05 68.24 -21.72
C TRP A 321 -3.84 67.47 -21.17
N GLN A 322 -3.05 68.07 -20.28
CA GLN A 322 -1.95 67.41 -19.59
C GLN A 322 -2.35 66.92 -18.19
N ALA A 323 -3.51 67.30 -17.66
CA ALA A 323 -3.99 66.83 -16.37
C ALA A 323 -4.56 65.40 -16.47
N LEU A 324 -4.34 64.61 -15.43
CA LEU A 324 -4.76 63.19 -15.34
C LEU A 324 -5.52 62.89 -14.03
N ILE A 325 -5.47 63.81 -13.06
CA ILE A 325 -6.34 63.82 -11.87
C ILE A 325 -7.10 65.14 -11.85
N ASP A 326 -8.43 65.07 -11.79
CA ASP A 326 -9.26 66.25 -11.59
C ASP A 326 -9.05 66.79 -10.17
N ASP A 327 -8.57 68.03 -10.07
CA ASP A 327 -8.35 68.72 -8.80
C ASP A 327 -9.60 69.48 -8.31
N GLY A 328 -10.74 69.27 -8.99
CA GLY A 328 -12.00 69.94 -8.69
C GLY A 328 -12.01 71.41 -9.08
N THR A 329 -10.98 71.88 -9.81
CA THR A 329 -10.94 73.26 -10.32
C THR A 329 -11.60 73.41 -11.68
N CYS A 330 -12.21 72.36 -12.23
CA CYS A 330 -12.95 72.41 -13.49
C CYS A 330 -14.05 73.49 -13.48
N ASP A 331 -13.89 74.45 -14.38
CA ASP A 331 -14.82 75.53 -14.60
C ASP A 331 -15.70 75.20 -15.80
N PHE A 332 -16.95 74.89 -15.54
CA PHE A 332 -17.95 74.60 -16.58
C PHE A 332 -18.89 75.78 -16.84
N THR A 333 -18.60 76.96 -16.30
CA THR A 333 -19.56 78.07 -16.26
C THR A 333 -19.10 79.31 -17.01
N THR A 334 -17.80 79.55 -17.12
CA THR A 334 -17.30 80.82 -17.68
C THR A 334 -17.29 80.90 -19.21
N CYS A 335 -17.35 79.76 -19.91
CA CYS A 335 -17.40 79.66 -21.37
C CYS A 335 -18.66 78.94 -21.88
N SER A 336 -19.60 78.67 -20.97
CA SER A 336 -20.84 77.94 -21.22
C SER A 336 -21.97 78.89 -21.55
N GLY A 337 -22.67 78.60 -22.64
CA GLY A 337 -23.79 79.40 -23.16
C GLY A 337 -24.24 78.85 -24.51
N CYS A 338 -25.25 79.46 -25.12
CA CYS A 338 -25.72 78.92 -26.39
C CYS A 338 -24.75 79.21 -27.55
N ILE A 339 -24.10 78.17 -28.10
CA ILE A 339 -23.11 78.32 -29.20
C ILE A 339 -23.72 78.29 -30.61
N ALA A 340 -25.04 78.07 -30.72
CA ALA A 340 -25.72 77.92 -32.01
C ALA A 340 -26.15 79.28 -32.59
N PRO A 341 -25.60 79.74 -33.74
CA PRO A 341 -25.87 81.09 -34.27
C PRO A 341 -27.34 81.35 -34.67
N SER A 342 -28.14 80.29 -34.81
CA SER A 342 -29.56 80.32 -35.16
C SER A 342 -30.50 80.20 -33.95
N ALA A 343 -29.96 80.06 -32.74
CA ALA A 343 -30.73 80.06 -31.51
C ALA A 343 -31.01 81.49 -31.03
N CYS A 344 -32.14 81.66 -30.37
CA CYS A 344 -32.66 82.92 -29.88
C CYS A 344 -31.86 83.54 -28.72
N ASN A 345 -31.17 82.71 -27.95
CA ASN A 345 -30.29 83.13 -26.85
C ASN A 345 -28.81 82.84 -27.16
N TYR A 346 -28.43 82.85 -28.45
CA TYR A 346 -27.05 82.67 -28.89
C TYR A 346 -26.07 83.63 -28.17
N ASP A 347 -25.05 83.06 -27.56
CA ASP A 347 -23.94 83.75 -26.94
C ASP A 347 -22.67 83.64 -27.81
N PRO A 348 -22.17 84.77 -28.38
CA PRO A 348 -21.00 84.77 -29.24
C PRO A 348 -19.66 84.55 -28.50
N VAL A 349 -19.63 84.54 -27.17
CA VAL A 349 -18.41 84.22 -26.38
C VAL A 349 -18.43 82.82 -25.78
N ALA A 350 -19.55 82.10 -25.90
CA ALA A 350 -19.64 80.72 -25.45
C ALA A 350 -18.91 79.78 -26.43
N THR A 351 -18.13 78.85 -25.87
CA THR A 351 -17.45 77.79 -26.62
C THR A 351 -17.98 76.40 -26.29
N LEU A 352 -18.69 76.27 -25.16
CA LEU A 352 -19.38 75.06 -24.75
C LEU A 352 -20.90 75.31 -24.74
N SER A 353 -21.66 74.43 -25.40
CA SER A 353 -23.13 74.49 -25.40
C SER A 353 -23.65 73.97 -24.08
N ASP A 354 -24.24 74.83 -23.26
CA ASP A 354 -24.85 74.48 -21.97
C ASP A 354 -26.27 73.91 -22.09
N GLY A 355 -26.67 73.51 -23.31
CA GLY A 355 -28.03 73.05 -23.61
C GLY A 355 -29.09 74.16 -23.55
N SER A 356 -28.73 75.39 -23.20
CA SER A 356 -29.69 76.49 -23.07
C SER A 356 -30.20 77.01 -24.40
N CYS A 357 -29.68 76.54 -25.55
CA CYS A 357 -30.05 77.02 -26.88
C CYS A 357 -31.55 76.86 -27.19
N VAL A 358 -32.27 77.97 -27.17
CA VAL A 358 -33.68 78.05 -27.56
C VAL A 358 -33.78 78.33 -29.04
N PHE A 359 -34.31 77.39 -29.83
CA PHE A 359 -34.55 77.60 -31.25
C PHE A 359 -35.99 78.05 -31.52
N ALA A 360 -36.15 78.91 -32.53
CA ALA A 360 -37.47 79.40 -32.92
C ALA A 360 -38.32 78.28 -33.54
N ASP A 361 -39.62 78.30 -33.28
CA ASP A 361 -40.57 77.36 -33.87
C ASP A 361 -40.76 77.57 -35.40
N ILE A 362 -41.62 76.75 -36.02
CA ILE A 362 -42.02 76.85 -37.44
C ILE A 362 -42.61 78.22 -37.85
N SER A 363 -42.90 79.11 -36.90
CA SER A 363 -43.38 80.48 -37.11
C SER A 363 -42.32 81.55 -36.82
N GLY A 364 -41.10 81.16 -36.45
CA GLY A 364 -39.97 82.07 -36.22
C GLY A 364 -40.03 82.82 -34.88
N LEU A 365 -40.79 82.31 -33.90
CA LEU A 365 -40.87 82.86 -32.55
C LEU A 365 -40.29 81.86 -31.53
N CYS A 366 -39.59 82.35 -30.50
CA CYS A 366 -38.84 81.55 -29.52
C CYS A 366 -39.74 81.14 -28.35
N PRO A 367 -40.03 79.84 -28.12
CA PRO A 367 -40.92 79.38 -27.03
C PRO A 367 -40.13 78.87 -25.80
N THR A 368 -40.71 79.05 -24.62
CA THR A 368 -40.23 78.63 -23.29
C THR A 368 -40.82 77.27 -22.87
N ILE A 369 -39.97 76.32 -22.42
CA ILE A 369 -40.16 75.20 -21.45
C ILE A 369 -41.10 74.00 -21.78
N CYS A 370 -40.63 72.74 -21.52
CA CYS A 370 -41.39 71.46 -21.50
C CYS A 370 -42.47 71.57 -20.41
N ASP A 371 -43.73 71.23 -20.73
CA ASP A 371 -44.87 71.47 -19.83
C ASP A 371 -45.01 70.43 -18.68
N SER A 372 -44.23 69.35 -18.67
CA SER A 372 -43.96 68.49 -17.50
C SER A 372 -42.97 67.36 -17.86
N ASP A 373 -41.99 67.17 -16.99
CA ASP A 373 -41.08 66.02 -16.85
C ASP A 373 -41.14 65.75 -15.34
N VAL A 374 -41.95 64.76 -14.97
CA VAL A 374 -42.40 64.56 -13.58
C VAL A 374 -41.33 63.87 -12.75
N ASP A 375 -40.48 63.06 -13.37
CA ASP A 375 -39.56 62.15 -12.70
C ASP A 375 -38.09 62.59 -12.84
N GLY A 376 -37.78 63.49 -13.78
CA GLY A 376 -36.52 64.20 -13.89
C GLY A 376 -35.38 63.37 -14.46
N ASP A 377 -35.69 62.26 -15.14
CA ASP A 377 -34.71 61.38 -15.78
C ASP A 377 -34.16 61.94 -17.12
N GLY A 378 -34.76 63.04 -17.61
CA GLY A 378 -34.36 63.74 -18.83
C GLY A 378 -35.15 63.32 -20.08
N ILE A 379 -36.19 62.52 -19.95
CA ILE A 379 -37.17 62.17 -20.98
C ILE A 379 -38.51 62.86 -20.60
N CYS A 380 -39.11 63.69 -21.46
CA CYS A 380 -40.40 64.32 -21.11
C CYS A 380 -41.50 63.22 -21.12
N ASP A 381 -42.45 63.22 -20.15
CA ASP A 381 -43.48 62.18 -19.88
C ASP A 381 -44.18 61.54 -21.11
N ALA A 382 -44.22 62.24 -22.24
CA ALA A 382 -44.82 61.75 -23.48
C ALA A 382 -43.97 60.70 -24.21
N ASP A 383 -42.68 60.56 -23.85
CA ASP A 383 -41.68 59.75 -24.51
C ASP A 383 -41.16 58.57 -23.64
N GLU A 384 -41.69 58.40 -22.42
CA GLU A 384 -41.39 57.26 -21.53
C GLU A 384 -42.02 55.94 -22.02
N VAL A 385 -41.25 54.85 -21.90
CA VAL A 385 -41.71 53.47 -22.14
C VAL A 385 -41.71 52.72 -20.80
N PRO A 386 -42.89 52.48 -20.20
CA PRO A 386 -42.98 51.75 -18.92
C PRO A 386 -42.68 50.26 -19.10
N GLY A 387 -41.86 49.68 -18.22
CA GLY A 387 -41.60 48.24 -18.16
C GLY A 387 -40.43 47.90 -17.25
N CYS A 388 -40.09 46.62 -17.13
CA CYS A 388 -39.03 46.20 -16.21
C CYS A 388 -37.63 46.52 -16.75
N ILE A 389 -36.87 47.36 -16.05
CA ILE A 389 -35.52 47.80 -16.47
C ILE A 389 -34.39 46.89 -15.95
N TYR A 390 -34.69 45.92 -15.08
CA TYR A 390 -33.68 45.05 -14.45
C TYR A 390 -33.33 43.83 -15.31
N GLU A 391 -32.09 43.74 -15.80
CA GLU A 391 -31.62 42.63 -16.66
C GLU A 391 -31.80 41.23 -16.03
N LYS A 392 -31.80 41.15 -14.70
CA LYS A 392 -31.96 39.88 -13.96
C LYS A 392 -33.42 39.49 -13.70
N ALA A 393 -34.39 40.33 -14.04
CA ALA A 393 -35.82 40.03 -13.93
C ALA A 393 -36.31 39.27 -15.17
N LEU A 394 -37.33 38.42 -15.01
CA LEU A 394 -37.81 37.56 -16.12
C LEU A 394 -38.56 38.30 -17.21
N ASN A 395 -39.18 39.42 -16.86
CA ASN A 395 -39.89 40.29 -17.79
C ASN A 395 -39.08 41.55 -18.12
N PHE A 396 -37.75 41.49 -17.98
CA PHE A 396 -36.85 42.54 -18.45
C PHE A 396 -37.23 42.98 -19.87
N ASP A 397 -37.46 44.28 -20.04
CA ASP A 397 -37.69 44.90 -21.33
C ASP A 397 -36.55 45.86 -21.63
N ALA A 398 -35.72 45.50 -22.60
CA ALA A 398 -34.59 46.30 -23.06
C ALA A 398 -35.00 47.65 -23.69
N PHE A 399 -36.30 47.88 -23.92
CA PHE A 399 -36.85 49.14 -24.41
C PHE A 399 -37.56 49.96 -23.32
N ALA A 400 -37.70 49.43 -22.11
CA ALA A 400 -38.24 50.20 -21.00
C ALA A 400 -37.24 51.29 -20.60
N THR A 401 -37.76 52.51 -20.46
CA THR A 401 -37.01 53.66 -19.98
C THR A 401 -37.44 54.08 -18.57
N ASP A 402 -38.57 53.57 -18.09
CA ASP A 402 -39.10 53.80 -16.74
C ASP A 402 -39.61 52.47 -16.14
N ASP A 403 -39.30 52.23 -14.86
CA ASP A 403 -39.73 51.04 -14.13
C ASP A 403 -41.16 51.20 -13.60
N ASP A 404 -42.08 50.43 -14.16
CA ASP A 404 -43.50 50.45 -13.76
C ASP A 404 -43.79 49.55 -12.55
N GLY A 405 -42.75 49.07 -11.85
CA GLY A 405 -42.84 48.09 -10.77
C GLY A 405 -43.25 46.69 -11.24
N SER A 406 -43.27 46.43 -12.55
CA SER A 406 -43.69 45.13 -13.09
C SER A 406 -42.63 44.03 -13.00
N CYS A 407 -41.38 44.31 -12.59
CA CYS A 407 -40.33 43.30 -12.57
C CYS A 407 -40.71 42.05 -11.75
N ILE A 408 -40.55 40.90 -12.40
CA ILE A 408 -40.84 39.57 -11.87
C ILE A 408 -39.52 38.93 -11.48
N PHE A 409 -39.35 38.70 -10.18
CA PHE A 409 -38.24 37.94 -9.61
C PHE A 409 -38.78 36.60 -9.09
N PHE A 410 -38.37 35.48 -9.72
CA PHE A 410 -38.76 34.14 -9.27
C PHE A 410 -37.95 33.72 -8.03
N GLY A 411 -38.65 33.10 -7.09
CA GLY A 411 -38.05 32.42 -5.95
C GLY A 411 -39.13 32.04 -4.95
N CYS A 412 -38.74 31.41 -3.86
CA CYS A 412 -39.72 31.00 -2.87
C CYS A 412 -40.08 32.16 -1.95
N LEU A 413 -41.37 32.45 -1.90
CA LEU A 413 -41.92 33.60 -1.16
C LEU A 413 -42.19 33.31 0.32
N SER A 414 -42.16 32.03 0.70
CA SER A 414 -42.42 31.60 2.06
C SER A 414 -41.13 31.17 2.71
N ASP A 415 -40.87 31.74 3.88
CA ASP A 415 -39.76 31.45 4.79
C ASP A 415 -39.87 30.07 5.48
N GLU A 416 -40.92 29.29 5.17
CA GLU A 416 -41.08 27.90 5.61
C GLU A 416 -40.35 26.89 4.69
N TYR A 417 -39.81 27.36 3.56
CA TYR A 417 -39.08 26.54 2.59
C TYR A 417 -37.59 26.89 2.57
N ASP A 418 -36.73 25.88 2.47
CA ASP A 418 -35.28 26.06 2.62
C ASP A 418 -34.67 26.91 1.49
N ASN A 419 -35.26 26.84 0.28
CA ASN A 419 -34.89 27.71 -0.84
C ASN A 419 -35.64 29.06 -0.86
N TYR A 420 -36.12 29.52 0.29
CA TYR A 420 -36.72 30.85 0.47
C TYR A 420 -35.78 31.95 -0.04
N ASN A 421 -36.34 32.84 -0.87
CA ASN A 421 -35.61 34.01 -1.36
C ASN A 421 -36.36 35.28 -0.95
N LYS A 422 -35.81 36.01 0.02
CA LYS A 422 -36.38 37.27 0.51
C LYS A 422 -36.52 38.37 -0.55
N TYR A 423 -35.85 38.22 -1.70
CA TYR A 423 -35.88 39.15 -2.83
C TYR A 423 -36.84 38.73 -3.95
N ALA A 424 -37.44 37.54 -3.87
CA ALA A 424 -38.43 37.10 -4.83
C ALA A 424 -39.78 37.78 -4.58
N ASN A 425 -40.49 38.12 -5.65
CA ASN A 425 -41.87 38.65 -5.59
C ASN A 425 -42.89 37.77 -6.33
N THR A 426 -42.40 36.72 -7.01
CA THR A 426 -43.22 35.71 -7.68
C THR A 426 -42.74 34.31 -7.30
N ASN A 427 -43.66 33.44 -6.93
CA ASN A 427 -43.33 32.06 -6.55
C ASN A 427 -42.78 31.27 -7.76
N SER A 428 -41.61 30.64 -7.61
CA SER A 428 -40.99 29.78 -8.62
C SER A 428 -41.74 28.46 -8.85
N ASN A 429 -42.71 28.10 -7.99
CA ASN A 429 -43.37 26.78 -7.93
C ASN A 429 -42.41 25.60 -7.75
N ASP A 430 -41.17 25.88 -7.37
CA ASP A 430 -40.11 24.92 -7.06
C ASP A 430 -39.67 25.05 -5.60
N CYS A 431 -40.62 25.43 -4.73
CA CYS A 431 -40.34 25.57 -3.31
C CYS A 431 -40.25 24.22 -2.65
N THR A 432 -39.08 23.99 -2.07
CA THR A 432 -38.72 22.69 -1.55
C THR A 432 -37.91 22.85 -0.27
N ASN A 433 -38.17 21.93 0.65
CA ASN A 433 -37.35 21.69 1.84
C ASN A 433 -36.41 20.51 1.59
N THR A 434 -36.24 20.13 0.32
CA THR A 434 -35.21 19.17 -0.07
C THR A 434 -33.93 19.94 -0.25
N PRO A 435 -32.88 19.65 0.53
CA PRO A 435 -31.61 20.34 0.38
C PRO A 435 -31.03 20.10 -1.02
N MET A 436 -30.28 21.09 -1.51
CA MET A 436 -29.73 21.11 -2.87
C MET A 436 -28.66 20.02 -3.07
N ASN A 437 -28.00 19.62 -1.98
CA ASN A 437 -27.05 18.51 -1.90
C ASN A 437 -26.95 18.03 -0.43
N ALA A 438 -26.70 16.74 -0.20
CA ALA A 438 -26.42 16.15 1.12
C ALA A 438 -25.19 15.22 1.11
N ASP A 439 -24.35 15.34 0.07
CA ASP A 439 -23.04 14.70 -0.06
C ASP A 439 -22.02 15.53 0.73
N PHE A 440 -21.74 15.11 1.96
CA PHE A 440 -20.85 15.83 2.87
C PHE A 440 -19.38 15.48 2.60
N ASN A 441 -19.12 14.27 2.10
CA ASN A 441 -17.77 13.80 1.81
C ASN A 441 -17.32 14.13 0.37
N SER A 442 -18.20 14.73 -0.44
CA SER A 442 -17.99 15.12 -1.84
C SER A 442 -17.60 13.96 -2.76
N ASP A 443 -18.14 12.77 -2.52
CA ASP A 443 -17.89 11.58 -3.35
C ASP A 443 -18.88 11.40 -4.51
N GLY A 444 -19.85 12.31 -4.62
CA GLY A 444 -20.85 12.38 -5.67
C GLY A 444 -22.11 11.57 -5.38
N ILE A 445 -22.24 10.89 -4.22
CA ILE A 445 -23.39 10.03 -3.91
C ILE A 445 -23.80 10.22 -2.46
N VAL A 446 -25.09 10.47 -2.20
CA VAL A 446 -25.60 10.50 -0.81
C VAL A 446 -25.76 9.08 -0.28
N GLN A 447 -24.87 8.67 0.61
CA GLN A 447 -24.80 7.30 1.10
C GLN A 447 -24.53 7.18 2.61
N LEU A 448 -24.09 5.99 3.05
CA LEU A 448 -23.92 5.66 4.47
C LEU A 448 -22.82 6.52 5.12
N GLU A 449 -21.81 6.86 4.33
CA GLU A 449 -20.69 7.70 4.71
C GLU A 449 -21.17 9.12 5.06
N ASP A 450 -22.06 9.73 4.26
CA ASP A 450 -22.67 11.04 4.54
C ASP A 450 -23.58 11.00 5.76
N LEU A 451 -24.32 9.89 5.94
CA LEU A 451 -25.12 9.69 7.14
C LEU A 451 -24.24 9.65 8.40
N LEU A 452 -23.05 9.08 8.30
CA LEU A 452 -22.13 9.04 9.42
C LEU A 452 -21.63 10.44 9.78
N GLU A 453 -21.33 11.27 8.78
CA GLU A 453 -20.95 12.67 9.00
C GLU A 453 -22.09 13.50 9.59
N PHE A 454 -23.32 13.31 9.08
CA PHE A 454 -24.52 13.89 9.67
C PHE A 454 -24.74 13.45 11.13
N LEU A 455 -24.56 12.17 11.44
CA LEU A 455 -24.74 11.66 12.80
C LEU A 455 -23.67 12.18 13.78
N ILE A 456 -22.50 12.56 13.27
CA ILE A 456 -21.46 13.23 14.06
C ILE A 456 -21.90 14.65 14.46
N SER A 457 -22.60 15.37 13.58
CA SER A 457 -23.14 16.70 13.86
C SER A 457 -24.53 16.68 14.54
N TYR A 458 -25.16 15.51 14.69
CA TYR A 458 -26.47 15.38 15.32
C TYR A 458 -26.51 15.90 16.76
N GLY A 459 -27.44 16.82 17.03
CA GLY A 459 -27.62 17.47 18.32
C GLY A 459 -26.71 18.68 18.56
N GLN A 460 -25.96 19.13 17.55
CA GLN A 460 -25.25 20.41 17.60
C GLN A 460 -26.23 21.57 17.42
N ALA A 461 -25.86 22.75 17.91
CA ALA A 461 -26.63 23.98 17.74
C ALA A 461 -25.69 25.16 17.45
N GLY A 462 -26.07 26.01 16.50
CA GLY A 462 -25.36 27.22 16.11
C GLY A 462 -25.60 28.41 17.06
N PRO A 463 -24.97 29.58 16.81
CA PRO A 463 -24.07 29.89 15.69
C PRO A 463 -22.61 29.47 15.93
N ASN A 464 -22.30 28.84 17.08
CA ASN A 464 -20.98 28.28 17.36
C ASN A 464 -21.12 26.77 17.55
N TRP A 465 -20.70 26.02 16.55
CA TRP A 465 -20.88 24.58 16.48
C TRP A 465 -19.67 23.90 17.13
N SER A 466 -19.86 22.82 17.90
CA SER A 466 -18.75 22.18 18.63
C SER A 466 -17.76 21.41 17.73
N ILE A 467 -18.01 21.41 16.41
CA ILE A 467 -17.31 20.64 15.40
C ILE A 467 -16.87 21.62 14.31
N GLY A 468 -15.55 21.71 14.07
CA GLY A 468 -14.96 22.78 13.25
C GLY A 468 -15.49 22.85 11.82
N TRP A 469 -15.69 21.71 11.16
CA TRP A 469 -16.23 21.70 9.78
C TRP A 469 -17.69 22.15 9.73
N VAL A 470 -18.49 21.85 10.76
CA VAL A 470 -19.89 22.32 10.86
C VAL A 470 -19.91 23.82 11.11
N ASP A 471 -18.97 24.33 11.92
CA ASP A 471 -18.81 25.76 12.17
C ASP A 471 -18.43 26.51 10.89
N GLU A 472 -17.58 25.92 10.04
CA GLU A 472 -17.20 26.47 8.74
C GLU A 472 -18.35 26.37 7.70
N ALA A 473 -19.08 25.26 7.67
CA ALA A 473 -20.17 25.04 6.72
C ALA A 473 -21.44 25.85 7.03
N CYS A 474 -21.77 26.03 8.31
CA CYS A 474 -22.99 26.71 8.77
C CYS A 474 -22.74 28.11 9.34
N GLY A 475 -21.49 28.48 9.64
CA GLY A 475 -21.11 29.75 10.28
C GLY A 475 -20.92 30.90 9.30
N VAL A 476 -21.98 31.26 8.58
CA VAL A 476 -22.00 32.50 7.78
C VAL A 476 -22.40 33.67 8.66
N VAL A 477 -21.47 34.58 8.93
CA VAL A 477 -21.77 35.87 9.56
C VAL A 477 -21.93 36.88 8.43
N PRO A 478 -23.15 37.25 8.01
CA PRO A 478 -23.32 38.33 7.06
C PRO A 478 -22.72 39.59 7.65
N ASP A 479 -21.82 40.25 6.91
CA ASP A 479 -21.22 41.47 7.39
C ASP A 479 -22.29 42.57 7.43
N ALA A 480 -22.40 43.27 8.57
CA ALA A 480 -23.46 44.23 8.75
C ALA A 480 -23.19 45.47 7.88
N LEU A 481 -24.09 45.78 6.94
CA LEU A 481 -24.13 46.98 6.07
C LEU A 481 -24.27 48.32 6.82
N ALA A 482 -23.74 48.46 8.02
CA ALA A 482 -23.76 49.73 8.75
C ALA A 482 -22.66 50.71 8.30
N GLU A 483 -21.65 50.27 7.51
CA GLU A 483 -20.46 51.10 7.25
C GLU A 483 -20.18 51.45 5.78
N VAL A 484 -21.00 51.05 4.80
CA VAL A 484 -20.59 51.17 3.37
C VAL A 484 -21.13 52.38 2.59
N PHE A 485 -22.33 52.96 2.79
CA PHE A 485 -22.71 54.17 2.01
C PHE A 485 -23.73 55.15 2.61
N ASP A 486 -23.63 56.38 2.09
CA ASP A 486 -24.41 57.61 2.32
C ASP A 486 -25.87 57.47 1.84
N ALA A 487 -26.82 57.65 2.75
CA ALA A 487 -28.25 57.39 2.59
C ALA A 487 -29.01 58.45 1.75
N ASN A 488 -28.36 59.12 0.79
CA ASN A 488 -28.85 60.41 0.30
C ASN A 488 -28.89 60.63 -1.22
N ALA A 489 -28.85 59.59 -2.05
CA ALA A 489 -29.12 59.74 -3.49
C ALA A 489 -30.08 58.63 -3.99
N ASN A 490 -31.37 58.93 -3.91
CA ASN A 490 -32.50 58.24 -4.55
C ASN A 490 -32.65 56.75 -4.17
N GLY A 491 -33.48 56.51 -3.16
CA GLY A 491 -33.73 55.17 -2.63
C GLY A 491 -34.53 54.27 -3.57
N CYS A 492 -34.37 52.97 -3.38
CA CYS A 492 -35.06 51.94 -4.13
C CYS A 492 -36.55 51.89 -3.77
N THR A 493 -37.44 51.67 -4.73
CA THR A 493 -38.89 51.52 -4.48
C THR A 493 -39.28 50.09 -4.05
N TYR A 494 -38.39 49.12 -4.22
CA TYR A 494 -38.61 47.73 -3.79
C TYR A 494 -38.40 47.57 -2.28
N PRO A 495 -39.44 47.21 -1.50
CA PRO A 495 -39.37 47.07 -0.04
C PRO A 495 -38.33 46.08 0.50
N THR A 496 -37.82 45.22 -0.37
CA THR A 496 -36.89 44.14 -0.03
C THR A 496 -35.43 44.48 -0.36
N ALA A 497 -35.16 45.60 -1.04
CA ALA A 497 -33.78 46.03 -1.31
C ALA A 497 -33.11 46.62 -0.07
N SER A 498 -31.80 46.47 0.03
CA SER A 498 -31.00 46.92 1.17
C SER A 498 -30.94 48.46 1.27
N ASN A 499 -31.16 49.18 0.17
CA ASN A 499 -31.30 50.65 0.12
C ASN A 499 -32.76 51.09 -0.17
N TYR A 500 -33.76 50.30 0.26
CA TYR A 500 -35.17 50.68 0.15
C TYR A 500 -35.47 51.99 0.89
N ASP A 501 -36.18 52.90 0.22
CA ASP A 501 -36.71 54.12 0.82
C ASP A 501 -38.23 54.17 0.61
N PRO A 502 -39.05 54.12 1.68
CA PRO A 502 -40.51 54.19 1.56
C PRO A 502 -41.04 55.53 1.04
N GLU A 503 -40.21 56.59 0.99
CA GLU A 503 -40.55 57.89 0.40
C GLU A 503 -39.99 58.04 -1.04
N ALA A 504 -39.27 57.05 -1.56
CA ALA A 504 -38.86 57.03 -2.96
C ALA A 504 -40.09 56.82 -3.86
N THR A 505 -40.24 57.71 -4.84
CA THR A 505 -41.33 57.67 -5.82
C THR A 505 -40.90 57.14 -7.18
N MET A 506 -39.60 56.86 -7.38
CA MET A 506 -39.01 56.44 -8.65
C MET A 506 -37.75 55.58 -8.38
N ASP A 507 -37.53 54.57 -9.21
CA ASP A 507 -36.37 53.66 -9.15
C ASP A 507 -35.50 53.82 -10.41
N LEU A 508 -34.24 54.23 -10.25
CA LEU A 508 -33.30 54.46 -11.36
C LEU A 508 -32.47 53.22 -11.72
N GLY A 509 -32.93 52.02 -11.31
CA GLY A 509 -32.21 50.77 -11.52
C GLY A 509 -31.05 50.55 -10.55
N ASN A 510 -31.02 51.30 -9.44
CA ASN A 510 -29.93 51.34 -8.46
C ASN A 510 -30.27 50.63 -7.13
N CYS A 511 -31.27 49.74 -7.12
CA CYS A 511 -31.58 48.89 -5.98
C CYS A 511 -30.41 47.97 -5.63
N VAL A 512 -30.01 47.99 -4.36
CA VAL A 512 -28.91 47.17 -3.82
C VAL A 512 -29.50 45.92 -3.20
N PHE A 513 -29.11 44.75 -3.72
CA PHE A 513 -29.46 43.45 -3.19
C PHE A 513 -28.18 42.77 -2.70
N THR A 514 -28.09 42.57 -1.39
CA THR A 514 -26.90 42.00 -0.76
C THR A 514 -27.00 40.48 -0.63
N GLY A 515 -25.89 39.79 -0.78
CA GLY A 515 -25.81 38.33 -0.66
C GLY A 515 -24.60 37.79 -1.40
N CYS A 516 -24.45 36.47 -1.39
CA CYS A 516 -23.40 35.82 -2.17
C CYS A 516 -23.62 36.02 -3.69
N THR A 517 -22.67 36.69 -4.34
CA THR A 517 -22.65 36.97 -5.78
C THR A 517 -21.87 35.93 -6.59
N ASP A 518 -21.15 35.03 -5.91
CA ASP A 518 -20.38 33.95 -6.54
C ASP A 518 -21.29 32.80 -6.98
N SER A 519 -21.35 32.53 -8.29
CA SER A 519 -22.17 31.45 -8.86
C SER A 519 -21.69 30.04 -8.49
N GLU A 520 -20.47 29.89 -7.97
CA GLU A 520 -19.92 28.60 -7.53
C GLU A 520 -20.25 28.29 -6.06
N ALA A 521 -20.80 29.24 -5.29
CA ALA A 521 -21.20 29.04 -3.91
C ALA A 521 -22.56 28.32 -3.80
N LEU A 522 -22.72 27.48 -2.77
CA LEU A 522 -23.95 26.74 -2.52
C LEU A 522 -25.13 27.63 -2.09
N ASN A 523 -24.83 28.80 -1.51
CA ASN A 523 -25.82 29.82 -1.16
C ASN A 523 -25.80 31.03 -2.10
N TYR A 524 -25.35 30.83 -3.35
CA TYR A 524 -25.39 31.84 -4.40
C TYR A 524 -26.79 32.45 -4.54
N ASN A 525 -26.86 33.78 -4.49
CA ASN A 525 -28.07 34.54 -4.76
C ASN A 525 -27.95 35.25 -6.11
N HIS A 526 -28.62 34.71 -7.12
CA HIS A 526 -28.62 35.30 -8.47
C HIS A 526 -29.11 36.76 -8.52
N LEU A 527 -29.92 37.20 -7.54
CA LEU A 527 -30.42 38.58 -7.45
C LEU A 527 -29.45 39.52 -6.74
N ALA A 528 -28.44 39.00 -6.02
CA ALA A 528 -27.43 39.83 -5.40
C ALA A 528 -26.62 40.59 -6.46
N ASN A 529 -26.43 41.89 -6.21
CA ASN A 529 -25.54 42.76 -6.98
C ASN A 529 -24.47 43.40 -6.09
N MET A 530 -24.44 43.04 -4.81
CA MET A 530 -23.42 43.44 -3.84
C MET A 530 -23.07 42.25 -2.94
N GLU A 531 -21.79 41.88 -2.92
CA GLU A 531 -21.24 40.81 -2.08
C GLU A 531 -21.25 41.23 -0.61
N ASP A 532 -21.77 40.38 0.28
CA ASP A 532 -21.84 40.62 1.74
C ASP A 532 -20.99 39.65 2.56
N SER A 533 -20.05 38.97 1.91
CA SER A 533 -19.15 37.96 2.50
C SER A 533 -19.88 36.76 3.10
N SER A 534 -21.12 36.51 2.70
CA SER A 534 -21.90 35.36 3.17
C SER A 534 -21.71 34.09 2.34
N CYS A 535 -20.89 34.07 1.29
CA CYS A 535 -20.71 32.87 0.45
C CYS A 535 -20.22 31.63 1.24
N THR A 536 -20.90 30.49 1.07
CA THR A 536 -20.48 29.17 1.57
C THR A 536 -20.33 28.17 0.43
N TYR A 537 -19.27 27.36 0.52
CA TYR A 537 -18.93 26.31 -0.44
C TYR A 537 -19.06 24.90 0.17
N GLN A 538 -19.46 24.79 1.43
CA GLN A 538 -19.69 23.51 2.12
C GLN A 538 -21.17 23.32 2.46
N VAL A 539 -21.63 22.07 2.40
CA VAL A 539 -23.02 21.72 2.73
C VAL A 539 -23.22 21.77 4.24
N CYS A 540 -24.13 22.63 4.70
CA CYS A 540 -24.48 22.73 6.11
C CYS A 540 -25.44 21.58 6.51
N PRO A 541 -25.19 20.85 7.62
CA PRO A 541 -26.08 19.77 8.09
C PRO A 541 -27.39 20.22 8.74
N ASP A 542 -27.55 21.52 9.01
CA ASP A 542 -28.78 22.16 9.50
C ASP A 542 -29.59 22.62 8.27
N PHE A 543 -30.40 21.70 7.72
CA PHE A 543 -31.03 21.89 6.42
C PHE A 543 -32.22 22.85 6.48
N ASN A 544 -32.93 22.86 7.60
CA ASN A 544 -34.08 23.74 7.80
C ASN A 544 -33.68 25.14 8.32
N GLY A 545 -32.39 25.35 8.59
CA GLY A 545 -31.82 26.63 9.04
C GLY A 545 -32.32 27.11 10.40
N ASP A 546 -32.83 26.21 11.25
CA ASP A 546 -33.36 26.57 12.57
C ASP A 546 -32.26 26.75 13.64
N GLY A 547 -31.00 26.52 13.25
CA GLY A 547 -29.82 26.66 14.08
C GLY A 547 -29.52 25.40 14.89
N VAL A 548 -30.17 24.26 14.63
CA VAL A 548 -30.01 23.03 15.40
C VAL A 548 -30.04 21.80 14.48
N VAL A 549 -28.99 20.97 14.48
CA VAL A 549 -29.00 19.70 13.73
C VAL A 549 -29.81 18.67 14.52
N GLN A 550 -31.01 18.34 14.04
CA GLN A 550 -31.96 17.49 14.76
C GLN A 550 -32.69 16.49 13.86
N THR A 551 -33.74 15.85 14.39
CA THR A 551 -34.47 14.79 13.68
C THR A 551 -35.17 15.29 12.42
N LEU A 552 -35.49 16.60 12.35
CA LEU A 552 -36.10 17.19 11.17
C LEU A 552 -35.07 17.23 10.03
N ASP A 553 -33.84 17.67 10.30
CA ASP A 553 -32.75 17.66 9.32
C ASP A 553 -32.38 16.25 8.87
N LEU A 554 -32.46 15.27 9.76
CA LEU A 554 -32.26 13.86 9.39
C LEU A 554 -33.35 13.38 8.42
N LEU A 555 -34.58 13.86 8.59
CA LEU A 555 -35.66 13.50 7.69
C LEU A 555 -35.44 14.11 6.31
N ASP A 556 -34.96 15.37 6.26
CA ASP A 556 -34.65 16.09 5.03
C ASP A 556 -33.45 15.46 4.30
N PHE A 557 -32.42 15.06 5.04
CA PHE A 557 -31.30 14.25 4.54
C PHE A 557 -31.79 12.94 3.87
N LEU A 558 -32.74 12.25 4.49
CA LEU A 558 -33.26 10.98 3.95
C LEU A 558 -34.12 11.17 2.69
N LEU A 559 -34.60 12.37 2.40
CA LEU A 559 -35.34 12.65 1.16
C LEU A 559 -34.43 12.59 -0.08
N VAL A 560 -33.14 12.89 0.09
CA VAL A 560 -32.12 12.85 -0.96
C VAL A 560 -31.22 11.60 -0.85
N TRP A 561 -31.60 10.60 -0.05
CA TRP A 561 -30.81 9.38 0.09
C TRP A 561 -30.64 8.65 -1.25
N GLY A 562 -29.39 8.38 -1.63
CA GLY A 562 -29.04 7.69 -2.86
C GLY A 562 -29.16 8.55 -4.12
N THR A 563 -29.26 9.88 -4.00
CA THR A 563 -29.09 10.78 -5.14
C THR A 563 -27.62 10.85 -5.53
N GLU A 564 -27.35 10.86 -6.83
CA GLU A 564 -26.02 11.06 -7.40
C GLU A 564 -25.90 12.50 -7.91
N TYR A 565 -24.82 13.19 -7.55
CA TYR A 565 -24.46 14.53 -8.00
C TYR A 565 -23.25 14.42 -8.95
N GLU A 566 -23.22 15.24 -10.01
CA GLU A 566 -22.17 15.23 -11.05
C GLU A 566 -20.94 16.08 -10.69
#